data_AF-A0A932UM99-F1
#
_entry.id   AF-A0A932UM99-F1
#
_cell.length_a   1.000
_cell.length_b   1.000
_cell.length_c   1.000
_cell.angle_alpha   90.00
_cell.angle_beta   90.00
_cell.angle_gamma   90.00
#
_symmetry.space_group_name_H-M   'P 1'
#
loop_
_entity.id
_entity.type
_entity.pdbx_description
1 polymer ?
#
loop_
_entity_poly.entity_id
_entity_poly.type
_entity_poly.pdbx_seq_one_letter_code
_entity_poly.pdbx_strand_id
1 'polypeptide(L)'
;MPTLYVRDMPEELYARLKERAAKERRSVSQEAISLLEWALSEVEMEEALTHLIRRRSPRKLSIPSPSRGSTKLTPGGGPRR
;
A
#
# COMPACT_ATOMS: atom_id res chain seq x y z
N MET A 1 -27.99 21.28 3.71
CA MET A 1 -26.75 20.68 3.17
C MET A 1 -25.66 20.84 4.21
N PRO A 2 -24.84 19.82 4.46
CA PRO A 2 -23.65 19.97 5.31
C PRO A 2 -22.70 20.99 4.67
N THR A 3 -22.10 21.85 5.49
CA THR A 3 -21.15 22.88 5.04
C THR A 3 -19.81 22.65 5.75
N LEU A 4 -18.73 22.56 4.98
CA LEU A 4 -17.36 22.47 5.48
C LEU A 4 -16.70 23.84 5.41
N TYR A 5 -16.19 24.33 6.54
CA TYR A 5 -15.37 25.53 6.61
C TYR A 5 -13.92 25.15 6.90
N VAL A 6 -13.00 25.53 6.02
CA VAL A 6 -11.57 25.36 6.22
C VAL A 6 -11.00 26.69 6.71
N ARG A 7 -10.38 26.68 7.89
CA ARG A 7 -9.68 27.84 8.45
C ARG A 7 -8.18 27.73 8.18
N ASP A 8 -7.51 28.88 8.17
CA ASP A 8 -6.06 29.00 8.07
C ASP A 8 -5.47 28.28 6.84
N MET A 9 -6.20 28.34 5.72
CA MET A 9 -5.77 27.70 4.49
C MET A 9 -4.55 28.44 3.91
N PRO A 10 -3.42 27.75 3.66
CA PRO A 10 -2.25 28.37 3.08
C PRO A 10 -2.60 29.04 1.75
N GLU A 11 -2.13 30.27 1.56
CA GLU A 11 -2.47 31.08 0.38
C GLU A 11 -2.05 30.40 -0.92
N GLU A 12 -0.88 29.75 -0.92
CA GLU A 12 -0.39 28.97 -2.05
C GLU A 12 -1.33 27.81 -2.40
N LEU A 13 -1.87 27.12 -1.38
CA LEU A 13 -2.80 26.01 -1.60
C LEU A 13 -4.12 26.52 -2.20
N TYR A 14 -4.62 27.66 -1.71
CA TYR A 14 -5.80 28.30 -2.27
C TYR A 14 -5.59 28.75 -3.72
N ALA A 15 -4.42 29.31 -4.03
CA ALA A 15 -4.07 29.72 -5.39
C ALA A 15 -4.07 28.52 -6.36
N ARG A 16 -3.40 27.41 -5.98
CA ARG A 16 -3.38 26.16 -6.77
C ARG A 16 -4.77 25.58 -6.96
N LEU A 17 -5.61 25.60 -5.91
CA LEU A 17 -6.99 25.13 -6.00
C LEU A 17 -7.82 25.97 -6.99
N LYS A 18 -7.66 27.29 -6.95
CA LYS A 18 -8.35 28.22 -7.85
C LYS A 18 -7.92 28.06 -9.30
N GLU A 19 -6.62 27.89 -9.54
CA GLU A 19 -6.08 27.63 -10.88
C GLU A 19 -6.65 26.33 -11.47
N ARG A 20 -6.67 25.26 -10.67
CA ARG A 20 -7.25 23.97 -11.09
C ARG A 20 -8.75 24.10 -11.39
N ALA A 21 -9.50 24.79 -10.53
CA ALA A 21 -10.92 25.04 -10.75
C ALA A 21 -11.19 25.79 -12.07
N ALA A 22 -10.37 26.81 -12.36
CA ALA A 22 -10.46 27.57 -13.61
C ALA A 22 -10.17 26.70 -14.84
N LYS A 23 -9.13 25.85 -14.78
CA LYS A 23 -8.78 24.90 -15.84
C LYS A 23 -9.92 23.94 -16.16
N GLU A 24 -10.58 23.45 -15.11
CA GLU A 24 -11.68 22.48 -15.21
C GLU A 24 -13.06 23.17 -15.41
N ARG A 25 -13.08 24.49 -15.60
CA ARG A 25 -14.30 25.31 -15.81
C ARG A 25 -15.38 25.10 -14.75
N ARG A 26 -14.96 24.95 -13.49
CA ARG A 26 -15.86 24.78 -12.34
C ARG A 26 -15.58 25.78 -11.24
N SER A 27 -16.51 25.89 -10.30
CA SER A 27 -16.31 26.72 -9.12
C SER A 27 -15.25 26.11 -8.18
N VAL A 28 -14.62 26.95 -7.36
CA VAL A 28 -13.65 26.49 -6.35
C VAL A 28 -14.27 25.51 -5.36
N SER A 29 -15.52 25.73 -4.95
CA SER A 29 -16.25 24.81 -4.07
C SER A 29 -16.47 23.45 -4.72
N GLN A 30 -16.85 23.44 -6.01
CA GLN A 30 -17.00 22.19 -6.76
C GLN A 30 -15.65 21.51 -7.01
N GLU A 31 -14.57 22.27 -7.19
CA GLU A 31 -13.21 21.73 -7.22
C GLU A 31 -12.86 21.01 -5.93
N ALA A 32 -13.07 21.68 -4.79
CA ALA A 32 -12.80 21.11 -3.48
C ALA A 32 -13.61 19.83 -3.25
N ILE A 33 -14.89 19.80 -3.62
CA ILE A 33 -15.72 18.59 -3.49
C ILE A 33 -15.16 17.44 -4.30
N SER A 34 -14.85 17.63 -5.59
CA SER A 34 -14.34 16.50 -6.39
C SER A 34 -12.96 16.02 -5.96
N LEU A 35 -12.11 16.90 -5.41
CA LEU A 35 -10.83 16.49 -4.82
C LEU A 35 -11.03 15.65 -3.56
N LEU A 36 -11.99 16.03 -2.72
CA LEU A 36 -12.35 15.25 -1.54
C LEU A 36 -12.94 13.89 -1.92
N GLU A 37 -13.83 13.85 -2.91
CA GLU A 37 -14.39 12.59 -3.45
C GLU A 37 -13.27 11.68 -3.98
N TRP A 38 -12.38 12.23 -4.80
CA TRP A 38 -11.25 11.48 -5.37
C TRP A 38 -10.31 10.94 -4.29
N ALA A 39 -9.94 11.77 -3.31
CA ALA A 39 -9.06 11.35 -2.22
C ALA A 39 -9.70 10.26 -1.35
N LEU A 40 -11.00 10.36 -1.05
CA LEU A 40 -11.71 9.33 -0.28
C LEU A 40 -11.81 8.01 -1.05
N SER A 41 -12.10 8.07 -2.36
CA SER A 41 -12.13 6.86 -3.21
C SER A 41 -10.75 6.19 -3.33
N GLU A 42 -9.67 6.96 -3.41
CA GLU A 42 -8.31 6.41 -3.48
C GLU A 42 -7.94 5.67 -2.20
N VAL A 43 -8.26 6.23 -1.04
CA VAL A 43 -8.06 5.58 0.26
C VAL A 43 -8.85 4.27 0.35
N GLU A 44 -10.13 4.27 -0.04
CA GLU A 44 -10.96 3.07 -0.05
C GLU A 44 -10.40 1.98 -0.99
N MET A 45 -9.87 2.37 -2.15
CA MET A 45 -9.23 1.44 -3.08
C MET A 45 -7.93 0.85 -2.52
N GLU A 46 -7.09 1.66 -1.88
CA GLU A 46 -5.84 1.20 -1.26
C GLU A 46 -6.12 0.24 -0.09
N GLU A 47 -7.12 0.54 0.74
CA GLU A 47 -7.58 -0.34 1.80
C GLU A 47 -8.15 -1.65 1.23
N ALA A 48 -8.97 -1.59 0.19
CA ALA A 48 -9.52 -2.77 -0.47
C ALA A 48 -8.41 -3.65 -1.08
N LEU A 49 -7.43 -3.05 -1.76
CA LEU A 49 -6.28 -3.74 -2.32
C LEU A 49 -5.44 -4.41 -1.22
N THR A 50 -5.17 -3.68 -0.14
CA THR A 50 -4.45 -4.19 1.03
C THR A 50 -5.20 -5.37 1.66
N HIS A 51 -6.52 -5.26 1.78
CA HIS A 51 -7.38 -6.34 2.25
C HIS A 51 -7.36 -7.57 1.33
N LEU A 52 -7.35 -7.38 0.01
CA LEU A 52 -7.25 -8.47 -0.96
C LEU A 52 -5.89 -9.17 -0.88
N ILE A 53 -4.78 -8.43 -0.80
CA ILE A 53 -3.44 -8.99 -0.62
C ILE A 53 -3.36 -9.76 0.70
N ARG A 54 -3.90 -9.21 1.80
CA ARG A 54 -3.94 -9.88 3.10
C ARG A 54 -4.73 -11.19 3.04
N ARG A 55 -5.91 -11.19 2.40
CA ARG A 55 -6.74 -12.39 2.20
C ARG A 55 -6.07 -13.44 1.31
N ARG A 56 -5.20 -13.01 0.39
CA ARG A 56 -4.46 -13.87 -0.53
C ARG A 56 -3.14 -14.41 0.05
N SER A 57 -2.80 -14.08 1.30
CA SER A 57 -1.68 -14.72 2.00
C SER A 57 -1.90 -16.23 1.99
N PRO A 58 -1.08 -17.02 1.28
CA PRO A 58 -1.23 -18.46 1.30
C PRO A 58 -1.02 -18.91 2.75
N ARG A 59 -1.87 -19.85 3.21
CA ARG A 59 -1.60 -20.70 4.39
C ARG A 59 -0.10 -20.93 4.44
N LYS A 60 0.53 -20.63 5.59
CA LYS A 60 1.93 -20.97 5.89
C LYS A 60 2.28 -22.24 5.13
N LEU A 61 3.05 -22.11 4.05
CA LEU A 61 3.64 -23.27 3.42
C LEU A 61 4.62 -23.75 4.49
N SER A 62 4.20 -24.73 5.28
CA SER A 62 5.08 -25.48 6.14
C SER A 62 6.07 -26.14 5.20
N ILE A 63 7.19 -25.46 4.92
CA ILE A 63 8.34 -26.05 4.26
C ILE A 63 8.77 -27.12 5.26
N PRO A 64 8.64 -28.42 4.95
CA PRO A 64 9.20 -29.44 5.82
C PRO A 64 10.69 -29.20 5.81
N SER A 65 11.26 -28.98 7.00
CA SER A 65 12.71 -28.95 7.20
C SER A 65 13.30 -30.18 6.49
N PRO A 66 14.26 -30.03 5.56
CA PRO A 66 14.87 -31.17 4.93
C PRO A 66 15.59 -31.95 6.02
N SER A 67 15.06 -33.14 6.31
CA SER A 67 15.74 -34.13 7.12
C SER A 67 17.12 -34.34 6.52
N ARG A 68 18.16 -33.97 7.28
CA ARG A 68 19.55 -34.36 6.98
C ARG A 68 19.67 -35.86 7.20
N GLY A 69 19.17 -36.62 6.23
CA GLY A 69 19.40 -38.03 6.07
C GLY A 69 20.57 -38.25 5.11
N SER A 70 21.67 -38.73 5.69
CA SER A 70 22.70 -39.58 5.08
C SER A 70 23.52 -39.05 3.89
N THR A 71 24.80 -38.81 4.15
CA THR A 71 25.87 -39.34 3.29
C THR A 71 26.96 -39.96 4.14
N LYS A 72 27.10 -41.28 3.98
CA LYS A 72 28.31 -42.03 4.30
C LYS A 72 29.51 -41.34 3.65
N LEU A 73 30.51 -40.98 4.45
CA LEU A 73 31.88 -40.76 3.96
C LEU A 73 32.83 -41.34 5.02
N THR A 74 33.18 -42.61 4.84
CA THR A 74 34.42 -43.17 5.39
C THR A 74 35.59 -42.60 4.62
N PRO A 75 36.65 -42.14 5.31
CA PRO A 75 37.99 -42.32 4.76
C PRO A 75 38.91 -43.01 5.78
N GLY A 76 39.54 -44.09 5.30
CA GLY A 76 40.89 -44.55 5.65
C GLY A 76 41.39 -44.39 7.09
N GLY A 77 41.35 -45.51 7.83
CA GLY A 77 42.19 -45.71 9.01
C GLY A 77 42.78 -47.12 8.97
N GLY A 78 43.83 -47.32 8.16
CA GLY A 78 44.63 -48.55 8.22
C GLY A 78 45.39 -48.62 9.55
N PRO A 79 45.43 -49.77 10.24
CA PRO A 79 46.17 -49.88 11.48
C PRO A 79 47.66 -50.13 11.21
N ARG A 80 48.47 -49.53 12.08
CA ARG A 80 49.92 -49.62 12.19
C ARG A 80 50.42 -51.08 12.27
N ARG A 81 51.54 -51.36 11.60
CA ARG A 81 52.72 -52.04 12.20
C ARG A 81 53.92 -51.96 11.25
#